data_AF-A0A561BZ92-F1
#
_entry.id   AF-A0A561BZ92-F1
#
_cell.length_a   1.000
_cell.length_b   1.000
_cell.length_c   1.000
_cell.angle_alpha   90.00
_cell.angle_beta   90.00
_cell.angle_gamma   90.00
#
_symmetry.space_group_name_H-M   'P 1'
#
loop_
_entity.id
_entity.type
_entity.pdbx_description
1 polymer ?
#
loop_
_entity_poly.entity_id
_entity_poly.type
_entity_poly.pdbx_seq_one_letter_code
_entity_poly.pdbx_strand_id
1 'polypeptide(L)'
;MTAIATTAGTSSTPAGRATALLGCGKAAGPIYLTVVAVQALVRDGFDPRKHAASMLTLGEGGWVQSLNFVLTGLLVVLGAAGLRRAGSVGRWAPRLLAVFGVGMAKAGVFVPDPALGFPVGTPDGLPVTMSWHGTLHFAVGGVGFLAFVVCCFLIARCFAADGARGRAAYSAVTGVVFLAAFGGIASGSAGAGVTVAFWVAVVLAFTWITLTVGTVATRSVKLG
;
A
#
# COMPACT_ATOMS: atom_id res chain seq x y z
N MET A 1 5.69 10.45 57.04
CA MET A 1 4.89 9.53 56.19
C MET A 1 4.89 10.08 54.77
N THR A 2 5.73 9.52 53.90
CA THR A 2 5.86 9.95 52.50
C THR A 2 4.90 9.11 51.66
N ALA A 3 3.84 9.72 51.13
CA ALA A 3 2.91 9.03 50.24
C ALA A 3 3.54 8.90 48.85
N ILE A 4 3.80 7.67 48.43
CA ILE A 4 4.21 7.34 47.06
C ILE A 4 2.96 7.47 46.18
N ALA A 5 2.93 8.48 45.32
CA ALA A 5 1.92 8.59 44.28
C ALA A 5 2.20 7.53 43.21
N THR A 6 1.43 6.44 43.24
CA THR A 6 1.42 5.43 42.19
C THR A 6 0.89 6.05 40.90
N THR A 7 1.76 6.29 39.93
CA THR A 7 1.37 6.68 38.57
C THR A 7 0.62 5.53 37.92
N ALA A 8 -0.71 5.61 37.91
CA ALA A 8 -1.56 4.71 37.14
C ALA A 8 -1.23 4.88 35.65
N GLY A 9 -0.47 3.94 35.09
CA GLY A 9 -0.23 3.88 33.65
C GLY A 9 -1.56 3.84 32.92
N THR A 10 -1.76 4.76 31.98
CA THR A 10 -2.96 4.85 31.14
C THR A 10 -3.06 3.60 30.26
N SER A 11 -3.70 2.55 30.78
CA SER A 11 -4.05 1.37 30.00
C SER A 11 -5.11 1.76 28.98
N SER A 12 -4.67 2.12 27.76
CA SER A 12 -5.56 2.41 26.63
C SER A 12 -6.60 1.29 26.48
N THR A 13 -7.88 1.66 26.45
CA THR A 13 -8.98 0.69 26.28
C THR A 13 -8.83 -0.06 24.94
N PRO A 14 -9.37 -1.28 24.81
CA PRO A 14 -9.35 -2.03 23.55
C PRO A 14 -9.87 -1.22 22.35
N ALA A 15 -10.90 -0.40 22.57
CA ALA A 15 -11.45 0.52 21.58
C ALA A 15 -10.45 1.64 21.21
N GLY A 16 -9.82 2.28 22.20
CA GLY A 16 -8.80 3.30 21.95
C GLY A 16 -7.59 2.77 21.17
N ARG A 17 -7.15 1.54 21.45
CA ARG A 17 -6.09 0.86 20.69
C ARG A 17 -6.49 0.59 19.24
N ALA A 18 -7.73 0.17 18.98
CA ALA A 18 -8.21 -0.05 17.62
C ALA A 18 -8.23 1.25 16.81
N THR A 19 -8.72 2.34 17.40
CA THR A 19 -8.75 3.66 16.75
C THR A 19 -7.36 4.19 16.41
N ALA A 20 -6.38 4.05 17.32
CA ALA A 20 -5.00 4.46 17.05
C ALA A 20 -4.39 3.69 15.87
N LEU A 21 -4.57 2.36 15.83
CA LEU A 21 -4.09 1.51 14.74
C LEU A 21 -4.73 1.85 13.39
N LEU A 22 -6.04 2.12 13.38
CA LEU A 22 -6.74 2.61 12.19
C LEU A 22 -6.22 4.01 11.77
N GLY A 23 -5.88 4.87 12.74
CA GLY A 23 -5.22 6.15 12.49
C GLY A 23 -3.90 5.99 11.71
N CYS A 24 -3.05 5.03 12.11
CA CYS A 24 -1.82 4.69 11.38
C CYS A 24 -2.10 4.24 9.94
N GLY A 25 -3.05 3.31 9.76
CA GLY A 25 -3.43 2.83 8.42
C GLY A 25 -3.98 3.93 7.52
N LYS A 26 -4.75 4.87 8.10
CA LYS A 26 -5.28 6.03 7.37
C LYS A 26 -4.17 6.96 6.86
N ALA A 27 -3.06 7.09 7.60
CA ALA A 27 -1.94 7.94 7.20
C ALA A 27 -1.09 7.32 6.06
N ALA A 28 -1.16 6.00 5.84
CA ALA A 28 -0.32 5.30 4.88
C ALA A 28 -0.45 5.85 3.44
N GLY A 29 -1.68 6.10 2.98
CA GLY A 29 -1.92 6.59 1.61
C GLY A 29 -1.32 7.96 1.33
N PRO A 30 -1.67 9.00 2.11
CA PRO A 30 -1.11 10.34 1.95
C PRO A 30 0.42 10.36 2.01
N ILE A 31 1.02 9.64 2.97
CA ILE A 31 2.47 9.58 3.13
C ILE A 31 3.11 8.99 1.87
N TYR A 32 2.67 7.81 1.46
CA TYR A 32 3.25 7.11 0.31
C TYR A 32 3.15 7.94 -0.97
N LEU A 33 1.95 8.44 -1.28
CA LEU A 33 1.68 9.18 -2.51
C LEU A 33 2.45 10.50 -2.55
N THR A 34 2.57 11.20 -1.41
CA THR A 34 3.31 12.47 -1.36
C THR A 34 4.79 12.24 -1.62
N VAL A 35 5.40 11.27 -0.94
CA VAL A 35 6.84 10.97 -1.08
C VAL A 35 7.17 10.46 -2.49
N VAL A 36 6.31 9.62 -3.06
CA VAL A 36 6.46 9.15 -4.44
C VAL A 36 6.30 10.29 -5.45
N ALA A 37 5.30 11.16 -5.28
CA ALA A 37 5.07 12.28 -6.19
C ALA A 37 6.23 13.27 -6.17
N VAL A 38 6.74 13.63 -4.99
CA VAL A 38 7.91 14.51 -4.87
C VAL A 38 9.11 13.88 -5.58
N GLN A 39 9.41 12.61 -5.32
CA GLN A 39 10.54 11.94 -5.98
C GLN A 39 10.35 11.84 -7.50
N ALA A 40 9.16 11.52 -7.99
CA ALA A 40 8.89 11.46 -9.44
C ALA A 40 9.09 12.82 -10.14
N LEU A 41 8.98 13.93 -9.42
CA LEU A 41 9.21 15.28 -9.95
C LEU A 41 10.67 15.72 -9.90
N VAL A 42 11.46 15.23 -8.93
CA VAL A 42 12.83 15.72 -8.69
C VAL A 42 13.92 14.73 -9.08
N ARG A 43 13.59 13.45 -9.30
CA ARG A 43 14.57 12.43 -9.66
C ARG A 43 14.92 12.54 -11.15
N ASP A 44 16.17 12.88 -11.42
CA ASP A 44 16.69 13.00 -12.77
C ASP A 44 16.53 11.68 -13.55
N GLY A 45 16.15 11.81 -14.82
CA GLY A 45 15.82 10.70 -15.71
C GLY A 45 14.52 9.95 -15.39
N PHE A 46 13.78 10.29 -14.33
CA PHE A 46 12.52 9.62 -14.02
C PHE A 46 11.36 10.15 -14.90
N ASP A 47 10.76 9.29 -15.72
CA ASP A 47 9.57 9.60 -16.50
C ASP A 47 8.40 8.69 -16.06
N PRO A 48 7.31 9.22 -15.48
CA PRO A 48 6.18 8.41 -15.02
C PRO A 48 5.42 7.69 -16.14
N ARG A 49 5.70 8.02 -17.41
CA ARG A 49 5.19 7.28 -18.58
C ARG A 49 6.01 6.02 -18.85
N LYS A 50 7.26 5.96 -18.38
CA LYS A 50 8.16 4.82 -18.59
C LYS A 50 8.38 4.01 -17.31
N HIS A 51 8.51 4.69 -16.18
CA HIS A 51 8.95 4.09 -14.93
C HIS A 51 7.81 3.94 -13.92
N ALA A 52 7.72 2.74 -13.34
CA ALA A 52 6.84 2.49 -12.22
C ALA A 52 7.41 3.14 -10.94
N ALA A 53 6.53 3.48 -9.99
CA ALA A 53 6.94 4.10 -8.72
C ALA A 53 7.99 3.28 -7.94
N SER A 54 8.03 1.95 -8.10
CA SER A 54 9.03 1.11 -7.44
C SER A 54 10.45 1.34 -7.94
N MET A 55 10.63 1.80 -9.18
CA MET A 55 11.93 2.13 -9.74
C MET A 55 12.59 3.29 -9.01
N LEU A 56 11.83 4.16 -8.33
CA LEU A 56 12.40 5.24 -7.50
C LEU A 56 13.30 4.75 -6.36
N THR A 57 13.31 3.45 -6.06
CA THR A 57 14.29 2.82 -5.15
C THR A 57 15.70 2.72 -5.72
N LEU A 58 15.87 3.02 -7.01
CA LEU A 58 17.13 2.89 -7.74
C LEU A 58 17.88 4.22 -7.81
N GLY A 59 19.21 4.11 -7.89
CA GLY A 59 20.13 5.24 -8.02
C GLY A 59 20.21 6.12 -6.78
N GLU A 60 20.77 7.32 -6.98
CA GLU A 60 20.98 8.28 -5.90
C GLU A 60 19.65 8.66 -5.20
N GLY A 61 19.62 8.61 -3.87
CA GLY A 61 18.39 8.90 -3.12
C GLY A 61 17.34 7.77 -3.11
N GLY A 62 17.58 6.64 -3.77
CA GLY A 62 16.64 5.51 -3.79
C GLY A 62 16.34 4.88 -2.41
N TRP A 63 17.20 5.12 -1.43
CA TRP A 63 16.96 4.77 -0.03
C TRP A 63 15.71 5.48 0.54
N VAL A 64 15.36 6.68 0.05
CA VAL A 64 14.15 7.42 0.47
C VAL A 64 12.91 6.63 0.08
N GLN A 65 12.82 6.16 -1.17
CA GLN A 65 11.70 5.33 -1.60
C GLN A 65 11.69 3.97 -0.90
N SER A 66 12.87 3.40 -0.61
CA SER A 66 12.99 2.15 0.15
C SER A 66 12.41 2.29 1.56
N LEU A 67 12.76 3.37 2.27
CA LEU A 67 12.17 3.71 3.57
C LEU A 67 10.67 4.00 3.47
N ASN A 68 10.24 4.69 2.42
CA ASN A 68 8.83 4.97 2.18
C ASN A 68 8.02 3.68 2.03
N PHE A 69 8.53 2.70 1.28
CA PHE A 69 7.92 1.37 1.17
C PHE A 69 7.83 0.65 2.51
N VAL A 70 8.93 0.62 3.28
CA VAL A 70 8.97 -0.04 4.59
C VAL A 70 7.99 0.63 5.55
N LEU A 71 8.07 1.95 5.71
CA LEU A 71 7.20 2.71 6.61
C LEU A 71 5.74 2.55 6.23
N THR A 72 5.40 2.74 4.95
CA THR A 72 4.03 2.59 4.46
C THR A 72 3.52 1.16 4.66
N GLY A 73 4.35 0.15 4.37
CA GLY A 73 4.02 -1.25 4.62
C GLY A 73 3.67 -1.52 6.08
N LEU A 74 4.47 -0.99 7.02
CA LEU A 74 4.19 -1.10 8.45
C LEU A 74 2.89 -0.38 8.84
N LEU A 75 2.65 0.84 8.34
CA LEU A 75 1.41 1.58 8.59
C LEU A 75 0.18 0.81 8.09
N VAL A 76 0.27 0.17 6.92
CA VAL A 76 -0.80 -0.69 6.39
C VAL A 76 -1.02 -1.92 7.28
N VAL A 77 0.04 -2.57 7.78
CA VAL A 77 -0.07 -3.68 8.73
C VAL A 77 -0.74 -3.25 10.04
N LEU A 78 -0.41 -2.06 10.55
CA LEU A 78 -1.09 -1.49 11.72
C LEU A 78 -2.57 -1.21 11.43
N GLY A 79 -2.89 -0.63 10.27
CA GLY A 79 -4.27 -0.44 9.81
C GLY A 79 -5.06 -1.75 9.75
N ALA A 80 -4.46 -2.81 9.20
CA ALA A 80 -5.02 -4.16 9.18
C ALA A 80 -5.26 -4.70 10.60
N ALA A 81 -4.32 -4.49 11.52
CA ALA A 81 -4.48 -4.88 12.92
C ALA A 81 -5.61 -4.10 13.62
N GLY A 82 -5.86 -2.85 13.22
CA GLY A 82 -7.01 -2.04 13.61
C GLY A 82 -8.33 -2.60 13.08
N LEU A 83 -8.39 -2.92 11.77
CA LEU A 83 -9.58 -3.53 11.14
C LEU A 83 -9.95 -4.86 11.79
N ARG A 84 -8.94 -5.70 12.11
CA ARG A 84 -9.16 -6.96 12.83
C ARG A 84 -9.79 -6.74 14.20
N ARG A 85 -9.36 -5.71 14.93
CA ARG A 85 -9.88 -5.38 16.27
C ARG A 85 -11.27 -4.77 16.22
N ALA A 86 -11.59 -4.00 15.19
CA ALA A 86 -12.92 -3.44 14.99
C ALA A 86 -13.98 -4.51 14.65
N GLY A 87 -13.56 -5.65 14.07
CA GLY A 87 -14.41 -6.82 13.87
C GLY A 87 -15.47 -6.71 12.77
N SER A 88 -15.54 -5.59 12.04
CA SER A 88 -16.63 -5.28 11.11
C SER A 88 -16.44 -5.78 9.67
N VAL A 89 -15.30 -6.39 9.34
CA VAL A 89 -14.93 -6.73 7.94
C VAL A 89 -14.49 -8.18 7.74
N GLY A 90 -14.90 -9.07 8.66
CA GLY A 90 -14.49 -10.47 8.67
C GLY A 90 -13.00 -10.70 8.94
N ARG A 91 -12.59 -11.95 9.09
CA ARG A 91 -11.20 -12.30 9.48
C ARG A 91 -10.18 -12.25 8.34
N TRP A 92 -10.63 -12.36 7.09
CA TRP A 92 -9.74 -12.53 5.94
C TRP A 92 -9.29 -11.20 5.33
N ALA A 93 -10.17 -10.20 5.24
CA ALA A 93 -9.79 -8.89 4.69
C ALA A 93 -8.62 -8.24 5.46
N PRO A 94 -8.60 -8.19 6.81
CA PRO A 94 -7.45 -7.69 7.55
C PRO A 94 -6.17 -8.50 7.30
N ARG A 95 -6.27 -9.83 7.18
CA ARG A 95 -5.09 -10.68 6.93
C ARG A 95 -4.48 -10.41 5.57
N LEU A 96 -5.31 -10.30 4.53
CA LEU A 96 -4.84 -10.02 3.17
C LEU A 96 -4.26 -8.60 3.05
N LEU A 97 -4.86 -7.62 3.73
CA LEU A 97 -4.29 -6.28 3.81
C LEU A 97 -2.94 -6.27 4.52
N ALA A 98 -2.77 -7.08 5.58
CA ALA A 98 -1.47 -7.25 6.23
C ALA A 98 -0.44 -7.93 5.31
N VAL A 99 -0.84 -8.94 4.52
CA VAL A 99 0.04 -9.55 3.50
C VAL A 99 0.50 -8.51 2.49
N PHE A 100 -0.40 -7.65 2.00
CA PHE A 100 -0.04 -6.53 1.13
C PHE A 100 0.98 -5.58 1.78
N GLY A 101 0.73 -5.16 3.03
CA GLY A 101 1.67 -4.28 3.76
C GLY A 101 3.05 -4.91 3.99
N VAL A 102 3.10 -6.21 4.33
CA VAL A 102 4.37 -6.96 4.44
C VAL A 102 5.07 -7.07 3.08
N GLY A 103 4.31 -7.33 2.01
CA GLY A 103 4.83 -7.35 0.64
C GLY A 103 5.48 -6.03 0.26
N MET A 104 4.84 -4.89 0.56
CA MET A 104 5.41 -3.57 0.35
C MET A 104 6.70 -3.34 1.15
N ALA A 105 6.71 -3.71 2.43
CA ALA A 105 7.91 -3.55 3.23
C ALA A 105 9.09 -4.36 2.67
N LYS A 106 8.84 -5.58 2.21
CA LYS A 106 9.84 -6.40 1.52
C LYS A 106 10.27 -5.83 0.17
N ALA A 107 9.35 -5.21 -0.59
CA ALA A 107 9.66 -4.54 -1.85
C ALA A 107 10.56 -3.29 -1.67
N GLY A 108 10.59 -2.70 -0.47
CA GLY A 108 11.57 -1.68 -0.11
C GLY A 108 12.96 -2.24 0.22
N VAL A 109 13.08 -3.55 0.48
CA VAL A 109 14.36 -4.23 0.76
C VAL A 109 14.92 -4.89 -0.50
N PHE A 110 14.06 -5.59 -1.24
CA PHE A 110 14.40 -6.17 -2.53
C PHE A 110 14.01 -5.17 -3.61
N VAL A 111 14.99 -4.43 -4.14
CA VAL A 111 14.76 -3.41 -5.19
C VAL A 111 14.65 -4.07 -6.58
N PRO A 112 13.94 -3.45 -7.54
CA PRO A 112 13.80 -3.99 -8.88
C PRO A 112 15.07 -3.87 -9.74
N ASP A 113 15.07 -4.59 -10.86
CA ASP A 113 15.91 -4.38 -12.05
C ASP A 113 16.01 -2.89 -12.47
N PRO A 114 17.19 -2.23 -12.62
CA PRO A 114 17.28 -1.06 -13.50
C PRO A 114 16.78 -1.42 -14.90
N ALA A 115 15.96 -0.55 -15.48
CA ALA A 115 15.42 -0.74 -16.81
C ALA A 115 14.95 0.58 -17.41
N LEU A 116 14.68 0.57 -18.72
CA LEU A 116 14.00 1.65 -19.43
C LEU A 116 14.72 3.01 -19.35
N GLY A 117 16.05 2.99 -19.19
CA GLY A 117 16.85 4.20 -19.06
C GLY A 117 16.95 4.75 -17.64
N PHE A 118 16.39 4.06 -16.63
CA PHE A 118 16.42 4.49 -15.23
C PHE A 118 17.16 3.51 -14.30
N PRO A 119 18.09 4.01 -13.46
CA PRO A 119 18.62 5.39 -13.41
C PRO A 119 19.42 5.77 -14.68
N VAL A 120 19.74 7.05 -14.85
CA VAL A 120 20.57 7.54 -15.97
C VAL A 120 21.84 6.71 -16.11
N GLY A 121 22.13 6.26 -17.33
CA GLY A 121 23.21 5.30 -17.64
C GLY A 121 22.74 3.85 -17.79
N THR A 122 21.47 3.55 -17.46
CA THR A 122 20.85 2.25 -17.71
C THR A 122 20.43 2.13 -19.19
N PRO A 123 20.50 0.94 -19.81
CA PRO A 123 19.93 0.72 -21.14
C PRO A 123 18.42 1.01 -21.23
N ASP A 124 17.94 1.47 -22.38
CA ASP A 124 16.52 1.85 -22.63
C ASP A 124 15.54 0.67 -22.66
N GLY A 125 16.04 -0.57 -22.63
CA GLY A 125 15.21 -1.79 -22.67
C GLY A 125 14.83 -2.34 -21.29
N LEU A 126 14.00 -3.38 -21.31
CA LEU A 126 13.85 -4.26 -20.15
C LEU A 126 15.12 -5.10 -19.94
N PRO A 127 15.42 -5.50 -18.69
CA PRO A 127 16.56 -6.35 -18.42
C PRO A 127 16.41 -7.70 -19.12
N VAL A 128 17.49 -8.16 -19.76
CA VAL A 128 17.53 -9.47 -20.46
C VAL A 128 17.42 -10.62 -19.48
N THR A 129 17.93 -10.44 -18.26
CA THR A 129 17.86 -11.38 -17.15
C THR A 129 17.50 -10.64 -15.88
N MET A 130 16.56 -11.17 -15.08
CA MET A 130 16.30 -10.61 -13.75
C MET A 130 17.40 -11.02 -12.77
N SER A 131 17.82 -10.08 -11.93
CA SER A 131 18.64 -10.45 -10.78
C SER A 131 17.80 -11.16 -9.72
N TRP A 132 18.44 -11.73 -8.71
CA TRP A 132 17.73 -12.32 -7.58
C TRP A 132 16.95 -11.26 -6.78
N HIS A 133 17.46 -10.02 -6.69
CA HIS A 133 16.75 -8.90 -6.05
C HIS A 133 15.49 -8.54 -6.84
N GLY A 134 15.61 -8.36 -8.17
CA GLY A 134 14.47 -8.08 -9.05
C GLY A 134 13.43 -9.19 -9.04
N THR A 135 13.87 -10.44 -9.00
CA THR A 135 12.99 -11.62 -8.88
C THR A 135 12.21 -11.58 -7.56
N LEU A 136 12.89 -11.33 -6.44
CA LEU A 136 12.22 -11.22 -5.13
C LEU A 136 11.29 -10.02 -5.06
N HIS A 137 11.69 -8.86 -5.60
CA HIS A 137 10.84 -7.67 -5.70
C HIS A 137 9.53 -7.99 -6.42
N PHE A 138 9.64 -8.61 -7.59
CA PHE A 138 8.48 -9.00 -8.41
C PHE A 138 7.60 -10.02 -7.68
N ALA A 139 8.19 -11.02 -7.04
CA ALA A 139 7.43 -12.05 -6.31
C ALA A 139 6.68 -11.48 -5.09
N VAL A 140 7.35 -10.69 -4.23
CA VAL A 140 6.70 -10.09 -3.05
C VAL A 140 5.67 -9.03 -3.44
N GLY A 141 5.94 -8.28 -4.51
CA GLY A 141 5.00 -7.34 -5.11
C GLY A 141 3.76 -8.06 -5.64
N GLY A 142 3.93 -9.10 -6.46
CA GLY A 142 2.84 -9.89 -7.03
C GLY A 142 1.95 -10.53 -5.98
N VAL A 143 2.54 -11.18 -4.97
CA VAL A 143 1.77 -11.77 -3.85
C VAL A 143 1.02 -10.69 -3.08
N GLY A 144 1.67 -9.56 -2.78
CA GLY A 144 1.04 -8.44 -2.08
C GLY A 144 -0.13 -7.84 -2.86
N PHE A 145 0.06 -7.60 -4.16
CA PHE A 145 -0.94 -7.02 -5.04
C PHE A 145 -2.15 -7.94 -5.23
N LEU A 146 -1.95 -9.24 -5.41
CA LEU A 146 -3.06 -10.19 -5.48
C LEU A 146 -3.83 -10.26 -4.15
N ALA A 147 -3.11 -10.24 -3.02
CA ALA A 147 -3.76 -10.17 -1.70
C ALA A 147 -4.58 -8.88 -1.54
N PHE A 148 -4.07 -7.73 -2.00
CA PHE A 148 -4.80 -6.47 -2.00
C PHE A 148 -6.07 -6.54 -2.86
N VAL A 149 -5.98 -7.06 -4.08
CA VAL A 149 -7.14 -7.23 -4.98
C VAL A 149 -8.22 -8.09 -4.32
N VAL A 150 -7.87 -9.24 -3.76
CA VAL A 150 -8.83 -10.10 -3.06
C VAL A 150 -9.42 -9.38 -1.83
N CYS A 151 -8.59 -8.62 -1.09
CA CYS A 151 -9.05 -7.81 0.02
C CYS A 151 -10.12 -6.78 -0.41
N CYS A 152 -9.93 -6.10 -1.53
CA CYS A 152 -10.91 -5.15 -2.08
C CYS A 152 -12.27 -5.81 -2.33
N PHE A 153 -12.32 -7.02 -2.87
CA PHE A 153 -13.57 -7.74 -3.10
C PHE A 153 -14.24 -8.22 -1.81
N LEU A 154 -13.46 -8.67 -0.82
CA LEU A 154 -14.02 -9.05 0.49
C LEU A 154 -14.63 -7.84 1.21
N ILE A 155 -13.95 -6.69 1.20
CA ILE A 155 -14.48 -5.45 1.76
C ILE A 155 -15.71 -4.98 0.98
N ALA A 156 -15.72 -5.12 -0.36
CA ALA A 156 -16.88 -4.80 -1.18
C ALA A 156 -18.10 -5.63 -0.74
N ARG A 157 -17.92 -6.94 -0.51
CA ARG A 157 -18.97 -7.83 -0.02
C ARG A 157 -19.48 -7.42 1.36
N CYS A 158 -18.59 -7.05 2.29
CA CYS A 158 -18.98 -6.54 3.60
C CYS A 158 -19.82 -5.26 3.48
N PHE A 159 -19.37 -4.28 2.68
CA PHE A 159 -20.13 -3.05 2.48
C PHE A 159 -21.47 -3.27 1.76
N ALA A 160 -21.55 -4.24 0.85
CA ALA A 160 -22.81 -4.60 0.20
C ALA A 160 -23.80 -5.21 1.20
N ALA A 161 -23.33 -6.08 2.11
CA ALA A 161 -24.14 -6.66 3.18
C ALA A 161 -24.65 -5.58 4.16
N ASP A 162 -23.85 -4.55 4.42
CA ASP A 162 -24.21 -3.38 5.24
C ASP A 162 -25.12 -2.36 4.50
N GLY A 163 -25.54 -2.63 3.26
CA GLY A 163 -26.35 -1.70 2.45
C GLY A 163 -25.59 -0.49 1.87
N ALA A 164 -24.27 -0.38 2.10
CA ALA A 164 -23.43 0.71 1.64
C ALA A 164 -22.97 0.54 0.16
N ARG A 165 -23.93 0.50 -0.77
CA ARG A 165 -23.72 0.17 -2.19
C ARG A 165 -22.61 0.97 -2.89
N GLY A 166 -22.54 2.28 -2.66
CA GLY A 166 -21.49 3.12 -3.24
C GLY A 166 -20.07 2.74 -2.81
N ARG A 167 -19.88 2.41 -1.52
CA ARG A 167 -18.58 1.95 -0.99
C ARG A 167 -18.24 0.56 -1.47
N ALA A 168 -19.24 -0.31 -1.61
CA ALA A 168 -19.07 -1.63 -2.19
C ALA A 168 -18.56 -1.54 -3.64
N ALA A 169 -19.22 -0.72 -4.47
CA ALA A 169 -18.83 -0.49 -5.85
C ALA A 169 -17.43 0.11 -5.96
N TYR A 170 -17.13 1.15 -5.19
CA TYR A 170 -15.79 1.77 -5.15
C TYR A 170 -14.70 0.75 -4.81
N SER A 171 -14.96 -0.13 -3.83
CA SER A 171 -14.01 -1.18 -3.44
C SER A 171 -13.80 -2.21 -4.53
N ALA A 172 -14.88 -2.70 -5.16
CA ALA A 172 -14.79 -3.66 -6.25
C ALA A 172 -14.06 -3.08 -7.48
N VAL A 173 -14.41 -1.85 -7.87
CA VAL A 173 -13.75 -1.13 -8.99
C VAL A 173 -12.27 -0.94 -8.73
N THR A 174 -11.89 -0.57 -7.50
CA THR A 174 -10.47 -0.48 -7.11
C THR A 174 -9.73 -1.79 -7.34
N GLY A 175 -10.30 -2.92 -6.91
CA GLY A 175 -9.72 -4.25 -7.13
C GLY A 175 -9.58 -4.60 -8.61
N VAL A 176 -10.61 -4.34 -9.43
CA VAL A 176 -10.59 -4.61 -10.88
C VAL A 176 -9.54 -3.76 -11.60
N VAL A 177 -9.54 -2.45 -11.37
CA VAL A 177 -8.59 -1.52 -11.99
C VAL A 177 -7.16 -1.89 -11.60
N PHE A 178 -6.93 -2.21 -10.33
CA PHE A 178 -5.60 -2.60 -9.86
C PHE A 178 -5.13 -3.91 -10.47
N LEU A 179 -6.00 -4.92 -10.55
CA LEU A 179 -5.68 -6.20 -11.18
C LEU A 179 -5.33 -6.04 -12.66
N ALA A 180 -6.13 -5.28 -13.41
CA ALA A 180 -5.90 -5.03 -14.83
C ALA A 180 -4.58 -4.28 -15.06
N ALA A 181 -4.33 -3.22 -14.28
CA ALA A 181 -3.10 -2.44 -14.40
C ALA A 181 -1.85 -3.23 -14.00
N PHE A 182 -1.93 -4.04 -12.93
CA PHE A 182 -0.84 -4.93 -12.55
C PHE A 182 -0.59 -6.00 -13.62
N GLY A 183 -1.62 -6.62 -14.18
CA GLY A 183 -1.47 -7.57 -15.29
C GLY A 183 -0.81 -6.94 -16.51
N GLY A 184 -1.11 -5.67 -16.80
CA GLY A 184 -0.44 -4.89 -17.85
C GLY A 184 1.07 -4.79 -17.62
N ILE A 185 1.50 -4.36 -16.42
CA ILE A 185 2.92 -4.26 -16.08
C ILE A 185 3.60 -5.64 -16.04
N ALA A 186 2.95 -6.62 -15.43
CA ALA A 186 3.46 -7.98 -15.27
C ALA A 186 3.63 -8.72 -16.60
N SER A 187 2.95 -8.28 -17.66
CA SER A 187 3.15 -8.83 -19.01
C SER A 187 4.48 -8.44 -19.65
N GLY A 188 5.24 -7.52 -19.04
CA GLY A 188 6.48 -6.98 -19.60
C GLY A 188 6.25 -5.89 -20.64
N SER A 189 5.07 -5.28 -20.67
CA SER A 189 4.80 -4.14 -21.56
C SER A 189 5.55 -2.88 -21.10
N ALA A 190 6.27 -2.25 -22.03
CA ALA A 190 6.90 -0.94 -21.85
C ALA A 190 6.02 0.22 -22.39
N GLY A 191 4.74 -0.04 -22.67
CA GLY A 191 3.83 0.95 -23.25
C GLY A 191 3.44 2.05 -22.25
N ALA A 192 3.54 3.31 -22.65
CA ALA A 192 3.23 4.45 -21.78
C ALA A 192 1.84 4.40 -21.14
N GLY A 193 0.82 3.95 -21.90
CA GLY A 193 -0.54 3.80 -21.39
C GLY A 193 -0.64 2.78 -20.26
N VAL A 194 0.16 1.71 -20.29
CA VAL A 194 0.20 0.67 -19.24
C VAL A 194 0.82 1.23 -17.97
N THR A 195 1.96 1.92 -18.09
CA THR A 195 2.64 2.56 -16.95
C THR A 195 1.75 3.62 -16.30
N VAL A 196 1.12 4.48 -17.10
CA VAL A 196 0.18 5.50 -16.59
C VAL A 196 -1.03 4.86 -15.93
N ALA A 197 -1.61 3.81 -16.51
CA ALA A 197 -2.71 3.07 -15.87
C ALA A 197 -2.30 2.47 -14.53
N PHE A 198 -1.07 1.97 -14.40
CA PHE A 198 -0.54 1.48 -13.14
C PHE A 198 -0.35 2.58 -12.10
N TRP A 199 0.12 3.77 -12.50
CA TRP A 199 0.15 4.94 -11.63
C TRP A 199 -1.23 5.32 -11.09
N VAL A 200 -2.24 5.36 -11.96
CA VAL A 200 -3.63 5.63 -11.57
C VAL A 200 -4.14 4.56 -10.59
N ALA A 201 -3.84 3.28 -10.86
CA ALA A 201 -4.20 2.19 -9.96
C ALA A 201 -3.53 2.32 -8.58
N VAL A 202 -2.26 2.71 -8.52
CA VAL A 202 -1.53 2.99 -7.27
C VAL A 202 -2.21 4.11 -6.48
N VAL A 203 -2.51 5.25 -7.13
CA VAL A 203 -3.24 6.36 -6.49
C VAL A 203 -4.59 5.89 -5.94
N LEU A 204 -5.33 5.12 -6.74
CA LEU A 204 -6.63 4.58 -6.35
C LEU A 204 -6.51 3.63 -5.15
N ALA A 205 -5.52 2.74 -5.13
CA ALA A 205 -5.28 1.79 -4.04
C ALA A 205 -4.96 2.49 -2.71
N PHE A 206 -4.07 3.48 -2.73
CA PHE A 206 -3.69 4.21 -1.51
C PHE A 206 -4.79 5.14 -1.00
N THR A 207 -5.57 5.73 -1.92
CA THR A 207 -6.81 6.42 -1.56
C THR A 207 -7.81 5.45 -0.93
N TRP A 208 -7.97 4.26 -1.51
CA TRP A 208 -8.87 3.24 -0.99
C TRP A 208 -8.50 2.78 0.41
N ILE A 209 -7.20 2.57 0.69
CA ILE A 209 -6.72 2.19 2.03
C ILE A 209 -7.12 3.26 3.04
N THR A 210 -6.83 4.53 2.71
CA THR A 210 -7.13 5.70 3.55
C THR A 210 -8.61 5.79 3.88
N LEU A 211 -9.47 5.71 2.86
CA LEU A 211 -10.92 5.86 3.02
C LEU A 211 -11.57 4.67 3.71
N THR A 212 -11.13 3.44 3.41
CA THR A 212 -11.69 2.22 4.00
C THR A 212 -11.36 2.13 5.48
N VAL A 213 -10.08 2.33 5.84
CA VAL A 213 -9.64 2.33 7.24
C VAL A 213 -10.27 3.50 8.01
N GLY A 214 -10.36 4.70 7.41
CA GLY A 214 -11.01 5.86 8.02
C GLY A 214 -12.52 5.68 8.23
N THR A 215 -13.20 5.03 7.30
CA THR A 215 -14.63 4.68 7.42
C THR A 215 -14.88 3.76 8.62
N VAL A 216 -14.03 2.77 8.84
CA VAL A 216 -14.16 1.87 10.00
C VAL A 216 -13.82 2.60 11.29
N ALA A 217 -12.79 3.46 11.30
CA ALA A 217 -12.40 4.26 12.47
C ALA A 217 -13.55 5.15 12.98
N THR A 218 -14.24 5.84 12.07
CA THR A 218 -15.37 6.70 12.41
C THR A 218 -16.57 5.92 12.96
N ARG A 219 -16.78 4.67 12.52
CA ARG A 219 -17.81 3.78 13.08
C ARG A 219 -17.43 3.29 14.48
N SER A 220 -16.16 2.96 14.72
CA SER A 220 -15.69 2.50 16.03
C SER A 220 -15.80 3.58 17.12
N VAL A 221 -15.59 4.85 16.79
CA VAL A 221 -15.75 5.97 17.73
C VAL A 221 -17.22 6.20 18.11
N LYS A 222 -18.18 5.90 17.22
CA LYS A 222 -19.61 6.09 17.51
C LYS A 222 -20.22 5.00 18.40
N LEU A 223 -19.52 3.88 18.61
CA LEU A 223 -20.03 2.69 19.28
C LEU A 223 -19.37 2.41 20.65
N GLY A 224 -18.33 3.16 21.01
CA GLY A 224 -17.60 3.03 22.28
C GLY A 224 -17.78 4.27 23.14
#